data_AF-A0A938AUX1-F1
#
_entry.id   AF-A0A938AUX1-F1
#
_cell.length_a   1.000
_cell.length_b   1.000
_cell.length_c   1.000
_cell.angle_alpha   90.00
_cell.angle_beta   90.00
_cell.angle_gamma   90.00
#
_symmetry.space_group_name_H-M   'P 1'
#
loop_
_entity.id
_entity.type
_entity.pdbx_description
1 polymer ?
#
loop_
_entity_poly.entity_id
_entity_poly.type
_entity_poly.pdbx_seq_one_letter_code
_entity_poly.pdbx_strand_id
1 'polypeptide(L)'
;MRRHLVCHLSSAGSGLVSRDASRTSLRALLTVTEATRPDVVVRLDALRREVEACTRCPLHETRTQAVFGEGDAGARLMFVGEAPGYHEDKQGRPFVGAAGKMLDELLASIGLSREQVFIANVLKSRPPGNRDPQPDEIAACRPYLEAQIALIRPVVICSLGNFATKLLSGAQSGITKVHGVPQTREVGGHRFHLYPIFHPAAALYTPAMLETLRADVYRLPQLLTEPLPQPGAGSGGDGPPHPSVGRQADPIGQAPPGAGGAGGRDESAVALPPAGGATMGADAAAAEEDQLGLF
;
A
#
# COMPACT_ATOMS: atom_id res chain seq x y z
N MET A 1 -54.58 -5.12 54.09
CA MET A 1 -54.26 -4.49 52.79
C MET A 1 -52.77 -4.16 52.75
N ARG A 2 -51.93 -5.05 52.20
CA ARG A 2 -50.52 -4.78 51.85
C ARG A 2 -50.27 -5.47 50.50
N ARG A 3 -50.10 -4.68 49.44
CA ARG A 3 -49.66 -5.16 48.13
C ARG A 3 -48.15 -4.89 48.02
N HIS A 4 -47.37 -5.96 47.95
CA HIS A 4 -45.96 -5.90 47.58
C HIS A 4 -45.87 -5.67 46.07
N LEU A 5 -45.21 -4.59 45.65
CA LEU A 5 -44.81 -4.36 44.26
C LEU A 5 -43.34 -4.77 44.14
N VAL A 6 -43.09 -5.91 43.50
CA VAL A 6 -41.77 -6.35 43.08
C VAL A 6 -41.49 -5.68 41.73
N CYS A 7 -40.48 -4.82 41.67
CA CYS A 7 -40.01 -4.22 40.42
C CYS A 7 -38.90 -5.11 39.85
N HIS A 8 -39.19 -5.76 38.73
CA HIS A 8 -38.20 -6.49 37.93
C HIS A 8 -37.35 -5.48 37.14
N LEU A 9 -36.04 -5.44 37.41
CA LEU A 9 -35.05 -4.85 36.52
C LEU A 9 -34.74 -5.86 35.40
N SER A 10 -35.09 -5.53 34.16
CA SER A 10 -34.67 -6.28 32.98
C SER A 10 -34.35 -5.34 31.82
N SER A 11 -33.29 -5.74 31.11
CA SER A 11 -32.89 -5.42 29.74
C SER A 11 -32.12 -4.12 29.45
N ALA A 12 -30.82 -4.35 29.21
CA ALA A 12 -30.14 -4.07 27.93
C ALA A 12 -30.33 -2.67 27.31
N GLY A 13 -29.47 -1.73 27.72
CA GLY A 13 -29.12 -0.58 26.90
C GLY A 13 -28.05 -0.97 25.87
N SER A 14 -28.49 -1.31 24.65
CA SER A 14 -27.60 -1.38 23.49
C SER A 14 -26.99 0.00 23.24
N GLY A 15 -25.68 0.11 23.40
CA GLY A 15 -24.90 1.28 23.04
C GLY A 15 -24.84 1.46 21.53
N LEU A 16 -25.89 2.05 20.96
CA LEU A 16 -25.81 2.71 19.66
C LEU A 16 -25.04 4.01 19.86
N VAL A 17 -23.71 3.91 19.83
CA VAL A 17 -22.85 5.09 19.63
C VAL A 17 -23.23 5.68 18.28
N SER A 18 -23.85 6.86 18.31
CA SER A 18 -24.38 7.55 17.15
C SER A 18 -23.30 7.75 16.09
N ARG A 19 -23.52 7.18 14.90
CA ARG A 19 -22.63 7.24 13.72
C ARG A 19 -22.36 8.68 13.24
N ASP A 20 -23.18 9.63 13.68
CA ASP A 20 -23.15 11.03 13.25
C ASP A 20 -22.12 11.86 14.04
N ALA A 21 -21.90 11.55 15.32
CA ALA A 21 -20.89 12.22 16.14
C ALA A 21 -19.45 11.89 15.70
N SER A 22 -19.24 10.71 15.13
CA SER A 22 -17.93 10.21 14.67
C SER A 22 -17.38 11.00 13.47
N ARG A 23 -18.25 11.46 12.56
CA ARG A 23 -17.87 12.17 11.33
C ARG A 23 -17.47 13.62 11.58
N THR A 24 -18.21 14.33 12.43
CA THR A 24 -17.87 15.69 12.88
C THR A 24 -16.54 15.71 13.63
N SER A 25 -16.27 14.67 14.42
CA SER A 25 -15.03 14.53 15.19
C SER A 25 -13.80 14.32 14.30
N LEU A 26 -13.89 13.50 13.24
CA LEU A 26 -12.74 13.25 12.36
C LEU A 26 -12.37 14.46 11.50
N ARG A 27 -13.38 15.17 10.96
CA ARG A 27 -13.14 16.42 10.24
C ARG A 27 -12.48 17.43 11.16
N ALA A 28 -12.96 17.59 12.40
CA ALA A 28 -12.35 18.45 13.41
C ALA A 28 -10.89 18.07 13.73
N LEU A 29 -10.61 16.78 13.89
CA LEU A 29 -9.27 16.23 14.17
C LEU A 29 -8.28 16.43 13.03
N LEU A 30 -8.75 16.47 11.79
CA LEU A 30 -7.92 16.76 10.62
C LEU A 30 -7.86 18.24 10.27
N THR A 31 -8.88 19.04 10.64
CA THR A 31 -8.87 20.51 10.48
C THR A 31 -8.05 21.24 11.53
N VAL A 32 -7.53 20.54 12.55
CA VAL A 32 -6.29 20.99 13.21
C VAL A 32 -5.12 20.63 12.27
N THR A 33 -5.18 21.12 11.04
CA THR A 33 -3.98 21.34 10.26
C THR A 33 -3.27 22.45 11.00
N GLU A 34 -2.19 22.09 11.68
CA GLU A 34 -1.16 23.06 12.02
C GLU A 34 -0.87 23.81 10.71
N ALA A 35 -1.34 25.06 10.59
CA ALA A 35 -1.55 25.73 9.32
C ALA A 35 -0.41 25.43 8.34
N THR A 36 -0.73 24.86 7.17
CA THR A 36 0.23 24.36 6.19
C THR A 36 1.37 25.36 6.06
N ARG A 37 2.54 24.99 6.60
CA ARG A 37 3.61 25.97 6.81
C ARG A 37 4.10 26.43 5.44
N PRO A 38 4.13 27.75 5.14
CA PRO A 38 4.49 28.24 3.81
C PRO A 38 5.84 27.73 3.30
N ASP A 39 6.80 27.50 4.21
CA ASP A 39 8.11 26.92 3.89
C ASP A 39 8.04 25.46 3.43
N VAL A 40 7.05 24.69 3.87
CA VAL A 40 6.83 23.30 3.43
C VAL A 40 6.31 23.30 2.00
N VAL A 41 5.37 24.19 1.66
CA VAL A 41 4.82 24.31 0.30
C VAL A 41 5.93 24.63 -0.71
N VAL A 42 6.74 25.65 -0.41
CA VAL A 42 7.87 26.05 -1.28
C VAL A 42 8.87 24.90 -1.48
N ARG A 43 9.18 24.14 -0.43
CA ARG A 43 10.11 23.00 -0.51
C ARG A 43 9.52 21.81 -1.27
N LEU A 44 8.22 21.55 -1.13
CA LEU A 44 7.54 20.53 -1.92
C LEU A 44 7.48 20.91 -3.40
N ASP A 45 7.29 22.18 -3.73
CA ASP A 45 7.33 22.66 -5.11
C ASP A 45 8.72 22.54 -5.72
N ALA A 46 9.78 22.80 -4.94
CA ALA A 46 11.16 22.54 -5.38
C ALA A 46 11.37 21.04 -5.67
N LEU A 47 10.95 20.17 -4.74
CA LEU A 47 11.05 18.72 -4.90
C LEU A 47 10.22 18.20 -6.10
N ARG A 48 9.06 18.81 -6.37
CA ARG A 48 8.24 18.51 -7.54
C ARG A 48 9.01 18.76 -8.83
N ARG A 49 9.66 19.93 -8.96
CA ARG A 49 10.48 20.26 -10.13
C ARG A 49 11.65 19.29 -10.31
N GLU A 50 12.27 18.85 -9.22
CA GLU A 50 13.31 17.81 -9.28
C GLU A 50 12.77 16.48 -9.81
N VAL A 51 11.57 16.07 -9.41
CA VAL A 51 10.92 14.84 -9.89
C VAL A 51 10.54 14.96 -11.37
N GLU A 52 10.01 16.11 -11.80
CA GLU A 52 9.65 16.37 -13.20
C GLU A 52 10.88 16.28 -14.13
N ALA A 53 12.02 16.79 -13.68
CA ALA A 53 13.29 16.74 -14.42
C ALA A 53 14.11 15.45 -14.20
N CYS A 54 13.65 14.51 -13.37
CA CYS A 54 14.46 13.37 -12.93
C CYS A 54 14.77 12.38 -14.07
N THR A 55 16.05 12.01 -14.21
CA THR A 55 16.56 11.00 -15.15
C THR A 55 17.30 9.84 -14.47
N ARG A 56 17.10 9.65 -13.15
CA ARG A 56 17.89 8.71 -12.32
C ARG A 56 17.64 7.22 -12.57
N CYS A 57 16.63 6.86 -13.38
CA CYS A 57 16.35 5.48 -13.79
C CYS A 57 15.71 5.44 -15.19
N PRO A 58 15.70 4.28 -15.88
CA PRO A 58 15.22 4.18 -17.27
C PRO A 58 13.76 4.61 -17.49
N LEU A 59 12.93 4.62 -16.44
CA LEU A 59 11.52 5.00 -16.54
C LEU A 59 11.28 6.44 -17.04
N HIS A 60 12.30 7.31 -16.97
CA HIS A 60 12.20 8.66 -17.51
C HIS A 60 12.07 8.70 -19.04
N GLU A 61 12.55 7.66 -19.73
CA GLU A 61 12.56 7.57 -21.19
C GLU A 61 11.17 7.29 -21.76
N THR A 62 10.31 6.63 -20.98
CA THR A 62 9.01 6.12 -21.45
C THR A 62 7.81 6.82 -20.85
N ARG A 63 7.97 7.61 -19.79
CA ARG A 63 6.87 8.35 -19.17
C ARG A 63 6.40 9.50 -20.06
N THR A 64 5.10 9.79 -20.05
CA THR A 64 4.57 11.04 -20.60
C THR A 64 4.77 12.18 -19.60
N GLN A 65 4.38 11.97 -18.33
CA GLN A 65 4.53 12.93 -17.24
C GLN A 65 5.05 12.21 -16.00
N ALA A 66 5.93 12.87 -15.24
CA ALA A 66 6.22 12.42 -13.89
C ALA A 66 5.00 12.64 -13.00
N VAL A 67 4.76 11.74 -12.06
CA VAL A 67 3.65 11.83 -11.10
C VAL A 67 4.24 11.96 -9.71
N PHE A 68 4.40 13.22 -9.28
CA PHE A 68 4.98 13.56 -7.98
C PHE A 68 4.13 13.05 -6.81
N GLY A 69 2.84 13.35 -6.87
CA GLY A 69 1.89 13.28 -5.77
C GLY A 69 1.03 14.55 -5.72
N GLU A 70 -0.09 14.49 -5.01
CA GLU A 70 -0.96 15.65 -4.80
C GLU A 70 -1.72 15.55 -3.48
N GLY A 71 -2.22 16.70 -3.00
CA GLY A 71 -2.96 16.80 -1.75
C GLY A 71 -2.45 17.92 -0.83
N ASP A 72 -2.86 17.90 0.43
CA ASP A 72 -2.43 18.88 1.43
C ASP A 72 -0.96 18.68 1.82
N ALA A 73 -0.17 19.75 1.73
CA ALA A 73 1.22 19.76 2.17
C ALA A 73 1.40 19.63 3.70
N GLY A 74 0.33 19.83 4.47
CA GLY A 74 0.23 19.57 5.91
C GLY A 74 -0.58 18.31 6.26
N ALA A 75 -0.80 17.40 5.30
CA ALA A 75 -1.66 16.25 5.50
C ALA A 75 -1.20 15.36 6.66
N ARG A 76 -2.11 15.12 7.61
CA ARG A 76 -1.90 14.14 8.70
C ARG A 76 -2.03 12.69 8.23
N LEU A 77 -2.68 12.46 7.10
CA LEU A 77 -2.87 11.16 6.46
C LEU A 77 -2.26 11.19 5.05
N MET A 78 -1.34 10.26 4.79
CA MET A 78 -0.73 10.07 3.48
C MET A 78 -1.04 8.68 2.94
N PHE A 79 -1.40 8.57 1.66
CA PHE A 79 -1.55 7.31 0.94
C PHE A 79 -0.37 7.10 0.01
N VAL A 80 0.18 5.88 0.02
CA VAL A 80 1.33 5.52 -0.82
C VAL A 80 1.02 4.26 -1.61
N GLY A 81 0.88 4.40 -2.92
CA GLY A 81 0.76 3.29 -3.86
C GLY A 81 2.09 2.87 -4.47
N GLU A 82 2.00 2.01 -5.49
CA GLU A 82 3.14 1.40 -6.15
C GLU A 82 3.77 2.32 -7.20
N ALA A 83 3.05 2.59 -8.28
CA ALA A 83 3.53 3.36 -9.42
C ALA A 83 2.35 4.00 -10.17
N PRO A 84 2.61 5.00 -11.03
CA PRO A 84 1.60 5.55 -11.94
C PRO A 84 1.15 4.51 -12.97
N GLY A 85 -0.17 4.47 -13.24
CA GLY A 85 -0.74 3.76 -14.38
C GLY A 85 -0.83 4.64 -15.63
N TYR A 86 -1.53 4.15 -16.65
CA TYR A 86 -1.67 4.84 -17.94
C TYR A 86 -2.31 6.22 -17.81
N HIS A 87 -3.42 6.34 -17.09
CA HIS A 87 -4.12 7.62 -16.94
C HIS A 87 -3.35 8.60 -16.07
N GLU A 88 -2.68 8.09 -15.04
CA GLU A 88 -1.82 8.88 -14.16
C GLU A 88 -0.64 9.48 -14.93
N ASP A 89 0.03 8.68 -15.77
CA ASP A 89 1.12 9.11 -16.64
C ASP A 89 0.69 10.19 -17.64
N LYS A 90 -0.52 10.08 -18.21
CA LYS A 90 -1.05 11.09 -19.13
C LYS A 90 -1.42 12.39 -18.45
N GLN A 91 -1.85 12.34 -17.19
CA GLN A 91 -2.36 13.52 -16.46
C GLN A 91 -1.33 14.13 -15.51
N GLY A 92 -0.23 13.44 -15.18
CA GLY A 92 0.72 13.88 -14.15
C GLY A 92 0.16 13.80 -12.73
N ARG A 93 -0.94 13.06 -12.52
CA ARG A 93 -1.71 13.03 -11.27
C ARG A 93 -1.85 11.60 -10.73
N PRO A 94 -1.62 11.34 -9.44
CA PRO A 94 -1.71 10.00 -8.87
C PRO A 94 -3.17 9.52 -8.78
N PHE A 95 -3.43 8.22 -8.94
CA PHE A 95 -4.75 7.62 -8.67
C PHE A 95 -5.91 8.39 -9.35
N VAL A 96 -5.91 8.47 -10.68
CA VAL A 96 -7.00 9.08 -11.47
C VAL A 96 -7.75 8.05 -12.34
N GLY A 97 -7.23 6.83 -12.45
CA GLY A 97 -7.92 5.68 -13.06
C GLY A 97 -8.97 5.04 -12.14
N ALA A 98 -9.40 3.82 -12.48
CA ALA A 98 -10.43 3.08 -11.74
C ALA A 98 -10.08 2.85 -10.26
N ALA A 99 -8.83 2.48 -9.96
CA ALA A 99 -8.35 2.33 -8.58
C ALA A 99 -8.38 3.67 -7.81
N GLY A 100 -8.19 4.79 -8.50
CA GLY A 100 -8.29 6.12 -7.92
C GLY A 100 -9.70 6.51 -7.55
N LYS A 101 -10.67 6.23 -8.43
CA LYS A 101 -12.10 6.43 -8.11
C LYS A 101 -12.53 5.62 -6.89
N MET A 102 -12.06 4.39 -6.78
CA MET A 102 -12.31 3.57 -5.59
C MET A 102 -11.64 4.15 -4.33
N LEU A 103 -10.43 4.70 -4.45
CA LEU A 103 -9.79 5.41 -3.34
C LEU A 103 -10.61 6.63 -2.91
N ASP A 104 -11.14 7.41 -3.85
CA ASP A 104 -12.00 8.57 -3.57
C ASP A 104 -13.29 8.15 -2.84
N GLU A 105 -13.92 7.04 -3.25
CA GLU A 105 -15.09 6.46 -2.55
C GLU A 105 -14.75 6.02 -1.11
N LEU A 106 -13.59 5.39 -0.93
CA LEU A 106 -13.10 4.96 0.38
C LEU A 106 -12.84 6.17 1.29
N LEU A 107 -12.21 7.24 0.79
CA LEU A 107 -12.02 8.50 1.50
C LEU A 107 -13.37 9.12 1.90
N ALA A 108 -14.32 9.21 0.96
CA ALA A 108 -15.64 9.76 1.22
C ALA A 108 -16.41 8.97 2.29
N SER A 109 -16.22 7.64 2.36
CA SER A 109 -16.86 6.79 3.36
C SER A 109 -16.50 7.19 4.80
N ILE A 110 -15.26 7.62 5.02
CA ILE A 110 -14.75 8.14 6.31
C ILE A 110 -14.85 9.66 6.42
N GLY A 111 -15.53 10.34 5.48
CA GLY A 111 -15.77 11.78 5.53
C GLY A 111 -14.56 12.64 5.15
N LEU A 112 -13.62 12.09 4.39
CA LEU A 112 -12.46 12.80 3.86
C LEU A 112 -12.59 13.04 2.36
N SER A 113 -11.94 14.09 1.90
CA SER A 113 -11.73 14.39 0.49
C SER A 113 -10.25 14.24 0.13
N ARG A 114 -9.98 14.11 -1.16
CA ARG A 114 -8.63 13.96 -1.71
C ARG A 114 -7.72 15.14 -1.33
N GLU A 115 -8.29 16.34 -1.24
CA GLU A 115 -7.59 17.57 -0.93
C GLU A 115 -7.13 17.63 0.54
N GLN A 116 -7.70 16.81 1.43
CA GLN A 116 -7.38 16.78 2.86
C GLN A 116 -6.32 15.74 3.23
N VAL A 117 -5.90 14.93 2.27
CA VAL A 117 -4.86 13.90 2.43
C VAL A 117 -3.73 14.19 1.46
N PHE A 118 -2.63 13.45 1.53
CA PHE A 118 -1.60 13.47 0.49
C PHE A 118 -1.49 12.11 -0.17
N ILE A 119 -1.55 12.05 -1.50
CA ILE A 119 -1.51 10.79 -2.26
C ILE A 119 -0.24 10.78 -3.10
N ALA A 120 0.54 9.70 -2.98
CA ALA A 120 1.78 9.50 -3.71
C ALA A 120 1.95 8.03 -4.10
N ASN A 121 3.02 7.75 -4.86
CA ASN A 121 3.49 6.41 -5.18
C ASN A 121 4.97 6.26 -4.80
N VAL A 122 5.42 5.01 -4.68
CA VAL A 122 6.84 4.66 -4.58
C VAL A 122 7.60 5.15 -5.82
N LEU A 123 7.17 4.72 -7.00
CA LEU A 123 7.71 5.24 -8.25
C LEU A 123 7.02 6.54 -8.65
N LYS A 124 7.78 7.46 -9.27
CA LYS A 124 7.26 8.73 -9.81
C LYS A 124 7.04 8.69 -11.32
N SER A 125 7.22 7.53 -11.94
CA SER A 125 7.11 7.34 -13.39
C SER A 125 6.50 5.98 -13.66
N ARG A 126 5.68 5.89 -14.71
CA ARG A 126 4.98 4.66 -15.10
C ARG A 126 5.95 3.63 -15.69
N PRO A 127 5.99 2.39 -15.17
CA PRO A 127 6.68 1.28 -15.82
C PRO A 127 6.06 0.94 -17.19
N PRO A 128 6.87 0.62 -18.22
CA PRO A 128 6.37 0.19 -19.53
C PRO A 128 5.37 -0.96 -19.42
N GLY A 129 4.21 -0.84 -20.09
CA GLY A 129 3.15 -1.84 -20.03
C GLY A 129 2.49 -2.01 -18.65
N ASN A 130 2.68 -1.08 -17.71
CA ASN A 130 2.25 -1.22 -16.30
C ASN A 130 2.83 -2.47 -15.62
N ARG A 131 4.03 -2.91 -16.01
CA ARG A 131 4.73 -3.99 -15.30
C ARG A 131 5.06 -3.60 -13.86
N ASP A 132 5.38 -4.59 -13.05
CA ASP A 132 5.87 -4.39 -11.70
C ASP A 132 7.18 -3.54 -11.66
N PRO A 133 7.35 -2.70 -10.62
CA PRO A 133 8.59 -1.98 -10.32
C PRO A 133 9.79 -2.90 -10.15
N GLN A 134 10.92 -2.52 -10.74
CA GLN A 134 12.20 -3.19 -10.50
C GLN A 134 12.90 -2.64 -9.24
N PRO A 135 13.75 -3.43 -8.57
CA PRO A 135 14.44 -3.01 -7.35
C PRO A 135 15.31 -1.75 -7.51
N ASP A 136 15.98 -1.60 -8.65
CA ASP A 136 16.81 -0.44 -8.99
C ASP A 136 15.97 0.82 -9.25
N GLU A 137 14.81 0.67 -9.89
CA GLU A 137 13.83 1.76 -10.07
C GLU A 137 13.29 2.26 -8.73
N ILE A 138 12.96 1.33 -7.82
CA ILE A 138 12.53 1.65 -6.46
C ILE A 138 13.67 2.36 -5.73
N ALA A 139 14.90 1.84 -5.79
CA ALA A 139 16.05 2.45 -5.13
C ALA A 139 16.33 3.88 -5.63
N ALA A 140 16.19 4.12 -6.94
CA ALA A 140 16.36 5.43 -7.54
C ALA A 140 15.26 6.44 -7.16
N CYS A 141 14.00 5.99 -7.05
CA CYS A 141 12.86 6.84 -6.72
C CYS A 141 12.65 7.05 -5.22
N ARG A 142 13.07 6.10 -4.38
CA ARG A 142 12.87 6.10 -2.91
C ARG A 142 13.23 7.45 -2.24
N PRO A 143 14.35 8.13 -2.57
CA PRO A 143 14.70 9.40 -1.94
C PRO A 143 13.62 10.48 -2.09
N TYR A 144 12.86 10.49 -3.19
CA TYR A 144 11.77 11.46 -3.38
C TYR A 144 10.60 11.20 -2.44
N LEU A 145 10.23 9.92 -2.23
CA LEU A 145 9.17 9.57 -1.28
C LEU A 145 9.60 9.88 0.16
N GLU A 146 10.85 9.59 0.51
CA GLU A 146 11.38 9.91 1.85
C GLU A 146 11.42 11.41 2.10
N ALA A 147 11.81 12.20 1.10
CA ALA A 147 11.76 13.67 1.18
C ALA A 147 10.33 14.20 1.33
N GLN A 148 9.35 13.63 0.61
CA GLN A 148 7.92 13.96 0.80
C GLN A 148 7.49 13.68 2.25
N ILE A 149 7.80 12.50 2.79
CA ILE A 149 7.46 12.12 4.17
C ILE A 149 8.13 13.06 5.17
N ALA A 150 9.41 13.40 4.98
CA ALA A 150 10.15 14.27 5.88
C ALA A 150 9.62 15.72 5.88
N LEU A 151 9.10 16.20 4.74
CA LEU A 151 8.51 17.53 4.60
C LEU A 151 7.08 17.61 5.16
N ILE A 152 6.23 16.64 4.79
CA ILE A 152 4.80 16.62 5.15
C ILE A 152 4.59 16.18 6.60
N ARG A 153 5.41 15.23 7.08
CA ARG A 153 5.35 14.66 8.43
C ARG A 153 3.96 14.11 8.81
N PRO A 154 3.39 13.17 8.02
CA PRO A 154 2.06 12.62 8.26
C PRO A 154 2.02 11.74 9.52
N VAL A 155 0.94 11.82 10.30
CA VAL A 155 0.73 10.96 11.48
C VAL A 155 0.52 9.50 11.08
N VAL A 156 -0.19 9.27 9.98
CA VAL A 156 -0.47 7.94 9.42
C VAL A 156 -0.05 7.91 7.95
N ILE A 157 0.69 6.86 7.58
CA ILE A 157 0.92 6.49 6.18
C ILE A 157 0.17 5.20 5.89
N CYS A 158 -0.84 5.28 5.03
CA CYS A 158 -1.60 4.15 4.54
C CYS A 158 -0.93 3.61 3.26
N SER A 159 -0.27 2.45 3.35
CA SER A 159 0.39 1.84 2.19
C SER A 159 -0.57 0.93 1.43
N LEU A 160 -0.66 1.12 0.11
CA LEU A 160 -1.58 0.44 -0.77
C LEU A 160 -0.86 -0.69 -1.50
N GLY A 161 -1.09 -1.94 -1.08
CA GLY A 161 -0.51 -3.13 -1.70
C GLY A 161 0.92 -3.45 -1.29
N ASN A 162 1.53 -4.42 -1.98
CA ASN A 162 2.77 -5.06 -1.56
C ASN A 162 4.00 -4.14 -1.64
N PHE A 163 4.21 -3.45 -2.76
CA PHE A 163 5.45 -2.70 -2.99
C PHE A 163 5.63 -1.54 -2.00
N ALA A 164 4.60 -0.72 -1.84
CA ALA A 164 4.60 0.37 -0.86
C ALA A 164 4.79 -0.17 0.57
N THR A 165 4.08 -1.24 0.92
CA THR A 165 4.17 -1.87 2.25
C THR A 165 5.57 -2.41 2.53
N LYS A 166 6.17 -3.16 1.61
CA LYS A 166 7.52 -3.72 1.78
C LYS A 166 8.57 -2.62 1.92
N LEU A 167 8.48 -1.57 1.09
CA LEU A 167 9.40 -0.44 1.16
C LEU A 167 9.32 0.29 2.50
N LEU A 168 8.12 0.67 2.93
CA LEU A 168 7.92 1.49 4.13
C LEU A 168 8.07 0.70 5.43
N SER A 169 7.74 -0.60 5.41
CA SER A 169 7.95 -1.46 6.58
C SER A 169 9.39 -1.96 6.71
N GLY A 170 10.17 -1.97 5.63
CA GLY A 170 11.48 -2.63 5.59
C GLY A 170 11.41 -4.16 5.78
N ALA A 171 10.22 -4.75 5.78
CA ALA A 171 10.00 -6.18 5.95
C ALA A 171 9.54 -6.82 4.63
N GLN A 172 9.87 -8.10 4.44
CA GLN A 172 9.48 -8.86 3.23
C GLN A 172 8.13 -9.58 3.39
N SER A 173 7.42 -9.37 4.50
CA SER A 173 6.09 -9.92 4.73
C SER A 173 5.10 -9.48 3.65
N GLY A 174 4.37 -10.44 3.08
CA GLY A 174 3.35 -10.16 2.07
C GLY A 174 2.11 -9.49 2.66
N ILE A 175 1.42 -8.68 1.83
CA ILE A 175 0.28 -7.85 2.23
C ILE A 175 -0.82 -8.64 2.93
N THR A 176 -1.12 -9.86 2.50
CA THR A 176 -2.15 -10.72 3.11
C THR A 176 -1.90 -11.02 4.58
N LYS A 177 -0.64 -10.97 5.05
CA LYS A 177 -0.29 -11.22 6.46
C LYS A 177 -0.31 -9.95 7.33
N VAL A 178 -0.18 -8.77 6.72
CA VAL A 178 0.09 -7.52 7.43
C VAL A 178 -0.95 -6.43 7.21
N HIS A 179 -1.91 -6.64 6.30
CA HIS A 179 -2.99 -5.68 6.10
C HIS A 179 -3.81 -5.52 7.39
N GLY A 180 -4.27 -4.30 7.66
CA GLY A 180 -5.06 -3.99 8.84
C GLY A 180 -4.28 -3.96 10.16
N VAL A 181 -2.96 -4.19 10.14
CA VAL A 181 -2.11 -4.20 11.34
C VAL A 181 -1.20 -2.96 11.35
N PRO A 182 -1.45 -1.98 12.24
CA PRO A 182 -0.61 -0.79 12.33
C PRO A 182 0.79 -1.12 12.84
N GLN A 183 1.78 -0.43 12.29
CA GLN A 183 3.20 -0.55 12.66
C GLN A 183 3.79 0.82 12.89
N THR A 184 4.64 0.98 13.91
CA THR A 184 5.41 2.23 14.06
C THR A 184 6.64 2.20 13.17
N ARG A 185 6.81 3.25 12.36
CA ARG A 185 7.96 3.42 11.47
C ARG A 185 8.54 4.82 11.60
N GLU A 186 9.78 4.95 11.15
CA GLU A 186 10.51 6.21 11.16
C GLU A 186 11.25 6.40 9.83
N VAL A 187 11.07 7.57 9.22
CA VAL A 187 11.75 7.99 7.99
C VAL A 187 12.17 9.44 8.17
N GLY A 188 13.44 9.77 7.89
CA GLY A 188 13.94 11.15 7.99
C GLY A 188 13.74 11.79 9.38
N GLY A 189 13.87 11.01 10.46
CA GLY A 189 13.65 11.49 11.83
C GLY A 189 12.19 11.83 12.15
N HIS A 190 11.24 11.36 11.33
CA HIS A 190 9.82 11.49 11.56
C HIS A 190 9.18 10.12 11.80
N ARG A 191 8.57 9.94 12.97
CA ARG A 191 7.83 8.74 13.33
C ARG A 191 6.37 8.87 12.89
N PHE A 192 5.79 7.77 12.42
CA PHE A 192 4.41 7.68 11.97
C PHE A 192 3.85 6.25 12.14
N HIS A 193 2.53 6.12 12.06
CA HIS A 193 1.85 4.83 11.97
C HIS A 193 1.81 4.41 10.51
N LEU A 194 2.54 3.36 10.15
CA LEU A 194 2.37 2.65 8.88
C LEU A 194 1.16 1.73 8.99
N TYR A 195 0.18 1.89 8.11
CA TYR A 195 -1.02 1.08 8.08
C TYR A 195 -1.18 0.42 6.70
N PRO A 196 -0.76 -0.85 6.53
CA PRO A 196 -0.88 -1.55 5.26
C PRO A 196 -2.33 -1.92 4.96
N ILE A 197 -2.77 -1.70 3.73
CA ILE A 197 -4.05 -2.19 3.21
C ILE A 197 -3.86 -2.77 1.80
N PHE A 198 -4.80 -3.57 1.32
CA PHE A 198 -4.77 -4.03 -0.07
C PHE A 198 -4.82 -2.85 -1.05
N HIS A 199 -4.27 -3.04 -2.25
CA HIS A 199 -4.37 -2.01 -3.27
C HIS A 199 -5.84 -1.86 -3.74
N PRO A 200 -6.38 -0.64 -3.93
CA PRO A 200 -7.79 -0.45 -4.33
C PRO A 200 -8.19 -1.21 -5.60
N ALA A 201 -7.25 -1.42 -6.52
CA ALA A 201 -7.47 -2.24 -7.72
C ALA A 201 -7.95 -3.67 -7.42
N ALA A 202 -7.58 -4.25 -6.27
CA ALA A 202 -7.99 -5.61 -5.89
C ALA A 202 -9.49 -5.73 -5.62
N ALA A 203 -10.17 -4.62 -5.28
CA ALA A 203 -11.60 -4.60 -5.00
C ALA A 203 -12.48 -4.32 -6.23
N LEU A 204 -11.89 -3.99 -7.39
CA LEU A 204 -12.66 -3.68 -8.61
C LEU A 204 -13.47 -4.88 -9.12
N TYR A 205 -13.07 -6.10 -8.79
CA TYR A 205 -13.68 -7.33 -9.33
C TYR A 205 -14.19 -8.29 -8.25
N THR A 206 -14.08 -7.94 -6.96
CA THR A 206 -14.38 -8.89 -5.88
C THR A 206 -15.06 -8.18 -4.69
N PRO A 207 -16.36 -8.43 -4.44
CA PRO A 207 -17.10 -7.80 -3.34
C PRO A 207 -16.48 -8.02 -1.96
N ALA A 208 -16.00 -9.24 -1.68
CA ALA A 208 -15.34 -9.56 -0.41
C ALA A 208 -14.07 -8.72 -0.16
N MET A 209 -13.35 -8.35 -1.22
CA MET A 209 -12.17 -7.48 -1.11
C MET A 209 -12.57 -6.04 -0.83
N LEU A 210 -13.69 -5.57 -1.40
CA LEU A 210 -14.23 -4.25 -1.09
C LEU A 210 -14.67 -4.13 0.37
N GLU A 211 -15.28 -5.17 0.94
CA GLU A 211 -15.63 -5.20 2.36
C GLU A 211 -14.40 -5.13 3.26
N THR A 212 -13.36 -5.90 2.93
CA THR A 212 -12.08 -5.86 3.63
C THR A 212 -11.46 -4.46 3.59
N LEU A 213 -11.38 -3.85 2.40
CA LEU A 213 -10.85 -2.49 2.25
C LEU A 213 -11.65 -1.45 3.03
N ARG A 214 -12.98 -1.55 3.03
CA ARG A 214 -13.83 -0.66 3.82
C ARG A 214 -13.53 -0.80 5.30
N ALA A 215 -13.48 -2.03 5.81
CA ALA A 215 -13.15 -2.29 7.21
C ALA A 215 -11.78 -1.70 7.60
N ASP A 216 -10.77 -1.89 6.74
CA ASP A 216 -9.44 -1.34 6.96
C ASP A 216 -9.47 0.21 6.96
N VAL A 217 -10.13 0.84 6.01
CA VAL A 217 -10.22 2.31 5.90
C VAL A 217 -10.99 2.92 7.08
N TYR A 218 -12.01 2.23 7.61
CA TYR A 218 -12.72 2.66 8.82
C TYR A 218 -11.84 2.71 10.09
N ARG A 219 -10.65 2.10 10.08
CA ARG A 219 -9.70 2.16 11.19
C ARG A 219 -8.82 3.42 11.16
N LEU A 220 -8.59 4.01 9.99
CA LEU A 220 -7.74 5.20 9.81
C LEU A 220 -8.11 6.38 10.74
N PRO A 221 -9.41 6.71 10.95
CA PRO A 221 -9.81 7.76 11.86
C PRO A 221 -9.28 7.60 13.28
N GLN A 222 -9.25 6.36 13.77
CA GLN A 222 -8.79 6.03 15.13
C GLN A 222 -7.27 6.17 15.20
N LEU A 223 -6.54 5.63 14.21
CA LEU A 223 -5.07 5.73 14.13
C LEU A 223 -4.57 7.17 14.08
N LEU A 224 -5.32 8.08 13.45
CA LEU A 224 -4.98 9.51 13.42
C LEU A 224 -5.03 10.17 14.80
N THR A 225 -5.67 9.55 15.79
CA THR A 225 -5.76 10.05 17.18
C THR A 225 -4.88 9.28 18.15
N GLU A 226 -4.39 8.10 17.76
CA GLU A 226 -3.58 7.26 18.61
C GLU A 226 -2.16 7.85 18.75
N PRO A 227 -1.65 8.02 19.98
CA PRO A 227 -0.29 8.49 20.18
C PRO A 227 0.70 7.49 19.61
N LEU A 228 1.75 7.99 18.96
CA LEU A 228 2.84 7.14 18.51
C LEU A 228 3.56 6.56 19.74
N PRO A 229 3.85 5.24 19.76
CA PRO A 229 4.64 4.64 20.84
C PRO A 229 5.96 5.39 21.01
N GLN A 230 6.33 5.71 22.25
CA GLN A 230 7.60 6.37 22.57
C GLN A 230 8.77 5.39 22.34
N PRO A 231 9.91 5.82 21.77
CA PRO A 231 11.11 4.99 21.78
C PRO A 231 11.55 4.75 23.23
N GLY A 232 11.52 3.49 23.68
CA GLY A 232 12.05 3.08 24.99
C GLY A 232 11.05 2.56 26.02
N ALA A 233 9.75 2.47 25.73
CA ALA A 233 8.79 1.82 26.62
C ALA A 233 8.70 0.31 26.35
N GLY A 234 9.71 -0.45 26.81
CA GLY A 234 9.59 -1.87 27.17
C GLY A 234 9.74 -2.93 26.07
N SER A 235 10.97 -3.40 25.83
CA SER A 235 11.23 -4.83 25.65
C SER A 235 11.27 -5.47 27.03
N GLY A 236 10.15 -6.01 27.49
CA GLY A 236 10.02 -6.63 28.81
C GLY A 236 8.67 -7.32 28.93
N GLY A 237 8.56 -8.48 28.31
CA GLY A 237 7.33 -9.27 28.28
C GLY A 237 7.49 -10.55 27.48
N ASP A 238 8.40 -11.42 27.92
CA ASP A 238 8.24 -12.86 27.69
C ASP A 238 6.94 -13.27 28.39
N GLY A 239 5.83 -13.23 27.66
CA GLY A 239 4.61 -13.89 28.06
C GLY A 239 4.80 -15.40 27.95
N PRO A 240 4.32 -16.20 28.90
CA PRO A 240 4.58 -17.63 28.94
C PRO A 240 4.03 -18.31 27.67
N PRO A 241 4.73 -19.34 27.13
CA PRO A 241 4.27 -20.04 25.94
C PRO A 241 2.92 -20.71 26.22
N HIS A 242 1.94 -20.42 25.36
CA HIS A 242 0.68 -21.15 25.33
C HIS A 242 0.94 -22.65 25.10
N PRO A 243 0.24 -23.55 25.81
CA PRO A 243 0.48 -24.98 25.70
C PRO A 243 0.03 -25.50 24.33
N SER A 244 0.99 -25.97 23.53
CA SER A 244 0.72 -26.74 22.33
C SER A 244 0.18 -28.12 22.71
N VAL A 245 -1.05 -28.38 22.30
CA VAL A 245 -1.74 -29.68 22.39
C VAL A 245 -0.88 -30.75 21.71
N GLY A 246 -0.54 -31.79 22.47
CA GLY A 246 0.28 -32.90 22.00
C GLY A 246 -0.39 -33.69 20.88
N ARG A 247 0.40 -34.05 19.87
CA ARG A 247 0.20 -35.27 19.09
C ARG A 247 1.42 -36.16 19.25
N GLN A 248 1.13 -37.40 19.62
CA GLN A 248 2.07 -38.48 19.89
C GLN A 248 2.91 -38.82 18.65
N ALA A 249 4.16 -39.19 18.93
CA ALA A 249 5.12 -39.70 17.98
C ALA A 249 4.82 -41.17 17.64
N ASP A 250 4.83 -41.49 16.34
CA ASP A 250 4.93 -42.87 15.86
C ASP A 250 6.41 -43.25 15.65
N PRO A 251 6.78 -44.54 15.86
CA PRO A 251 8.16 -44.98 15.97
C PRO A 251 8.86 -45.22 14.62
N ILE A 252 10.19 -45.09 14.68
CA ILE A 252 11.18 -45.28 13.61
C ILE A 252 11.19 -46.75 13.14
N GLY A 253 10.90 -46.97 11.86
CA GLY A 253 11.08 -48.25 11.15
C GLY A 253 12.36 -48.25 10.30
N GLN A 254 13.17 -49.29 10.48
CA GLN A 254 14.45 -49.57 9.83
C GLN A 254 14.35 -49.78 8.30
N ALA A 255 15.42 -49.46 7.57
CA ALA A 255 15.64 -49.90 6.19
C ALA A 255 16.95 -50.74 6.08
N PRO A 256 16.96 -51.85 5.32
CA PRO A 256 18.15 -52.70 5.13
C PRO A 256 19.00 -52.32 3.88
N PRO A 257 20.19 -52.95 3.67
CA PRO A 257 21.26 -52.42 2.81
C PRO A 257 21.52 -53.18 1.48
N GLY A 258 22.37 -52.58 0.62
CA GLY A 258 23.10 -53.20 -0.51
C GLY A 258 22.49 -52.94 -1.89
N ALA A 259 23.17 -52.84 -3.03
CA ALA A 259 24.57 -52.86 -3.50
C ALA A 259 24.55 -52.12 -4.87
N GLY A 260 25.56 -51.40 -5.37
CA GLY A 260 26.83 -51.90 -5.89
C GLY A 260 27.00 -51.53 -7.39
N GLY A 261 28.15 -50.93 -7.74
CA GLY A 261 28.78 -50.88 -9.08
C GLY A 261 28.21 -49.90 -10.11
N ALA A 262 28.92 -49.37 -11.11
CA ALA A 262 30.33 -49.14 -11.46
C ALA A 262 30.34 -48.76 -12.97
N GLY A 263 31.20 -47.80 -13.37
CA GLY A 263 31.59 -47.52 -14.77
C GLY A 263 30.58 -46.68 -15.57
N GLY A 264 30.94 -45.67 -16.36
CA GLY A 264 32.21 -45.25 -16.94
C GLY A 264 31.96 -44.87 -18.40
N ARG A 265 32.70 -43.86 -18.91
CA ARG A 265 32.89 -43.47 -20.33
C ARG A 265 31.71 -42.70 -20.96
N ASP A 266 31.85 -41.81 -21.93
CA ASP A 266 32.93 -41.03 -22.57
C ASP A 266 32.24 -40.18 -23.67
N GLU A 267 32.91 -39.13 -24.16
CA GLU A 267 32.71 -38.38 -25.45
C GLU A 267 31.28 -37.96 -25.88
N SER A 268 30.94 -36.78 -26.39
CA SER A 268 31.49 -35.99 -27.52
C SER A 268 30.39 -34.94 -27.82
N ALA A 269 30.73 -33.65 -27.92
CA ALA A 269 30.89 -32.91 -29.17
C ALA A 269 29.60 -32.55 -29.96
N VAL A 270 29.39 -31.24 -30.09
CA VAL A 270 29.07 -30.50 -31.34
C VAL A 270 27.62 -30.50 -31.86
N ALA A 271 27.00 -29.31 -31.90
CA ALA A 271 26.67 -28.55 -33.14
C ALA A 271 25.58 -27.48 -32.93
N LEU A 272 25.90 -26.21 -33.21
CA LEU A 272 24.93 -25.21 -33.68
C LEU A 272 24.52 -25.51 -35.13
N PRO A 273 23.37 -24.97 -35.59
CA PRO A 273 23.41 -24.12 -36.80
C PRO A 273 22.42 -22.92 -36.69
N PRO A 274 22.18 -22.09 -37.74
CA PRO A 274 22.81 -20.79 -37.90
C PRO A 274 21.82 -19.61 -37.93
N ALA A 275 22.39 -18.40 -37.93
CA ALA A 275 21.70 -17.14 -38.23
C ALA A 275 21.54 -16.90 -39.74
N GLY A 276 20.44 -16.23 -40.10
CA GLY A 276 20.14 -15.66 -41.43
C GLY A 276 18.63 -15.67 -41.67
N GLY A 277 17.96 -14.65 -42.19
CA GLY A 277 18.35 -13.32 -42.65
C GLY A 277 17.07 -12.47 -42.81
N ALA A 278 17.26 -11.19 -43.07
CA ALA A 278 16.24 -10.16 -43.15
C ALA A 278 15.25 -10.34 -44.33
N THR A 279 14.00 -9.94 -44.12
CA THR A 279 13.14 -9.33 -45.15
C THR A 279 12.30 -8.20 -44.53
N MET A 280 12.28 -7.07 -45.22
CA MET A 280 11.36 -5.96 -44.99
C MET A 280 9.96 -6.30 -45.51
N GLY A 281 8.93 -5.73 -44.89
CA GLY A 281 7.56 -5.76 -45.39
C GLY A 281 6.59 -4.92 -44.56
N ALA A 282 6.38 -3.68 -45.02
CA ALA A 282 5.19 -2.82 -45.01
C ALA A 282 4.07 -2.97 -43.95
N ASP A 283 3.67 -1.79 -43.45
CA ASP A 283 2.29 -1.30 -43.20
C ASP A 283 1.24 -2.25 -42.61
N ALA A 284 0.77 -1.90 -41.40
CA ALA A 284 -0.66 -1.98 -41.06
C ALA A 284 -0.98 -1.05 -39.89
N ALA A 285 -1.61 0.09 -40.21
CA ALA A 285 -2.43 0.85 -39.30
C ALA A 285 -3.84 0.22 -39.25
N ALA A 286 -4.35 -0.07 -38.04
CA ALA A 286 -5.76 -0.21 -37.67
C ALA A 286 -5.76 -0.30 -36.13
N ALA A 287 -6.36 0.60 -35.33
CA ALA A 287 -7.76 1.03 -35.28
C ALA A 287 -8.73 -0.14 -35.09
N GLU A 288 -9.04 -0.46 -33.82
CA GLU A 288 -10.27 -1.14 -33.36
C GLU A 288 -10.56 -0.57 -31.97
N GLU A 289 -11.43 0.43 -31.85
CA GLU A 289 -12.90 0.37 -31.82
C GLU A 289 -13.45 0.16 -30.40
N ASP A 290 -13.79 1.33 -29.83
CA ASP A 290 -14.71 1.59 -28.74
C ASP A 290 -16.14 1.47 -29.29
N GLN A 291 -16.91 0.43 -28.91
CA GLN A 291 -18.37 0.53 -28.91
C GLN A 291 -19.11 -0.52 -28.05
N LEU A 292 -19.71 -0.01 -26.96
CA LEU A 292 -21.06 -0.24 -26.43
C LEU A 292 -21.59 -1.65 -26.07
N GLY A 293 -22.23 -1.69 -24.89
CA GLY A 293 -23.27 -2.64 -24.51
C GLY A 293 -23.43 -2.70 -22.99
N LEU A 294 -24.07 -1.72 -22.34
CA LEU A 294 -25.48 -1.87 -21.90
C LEU A 294 -25.78 -3.30 -21.42
N PHE A 295 -25.50 -3.59 -20.15
CA PHE A 295 -26.41 -4.13 -19.13
C PHE A 295 -25.75 -4.00 -17.76
#